data_AF-A0A9Q3BLH8-F1
#
_entry.id   AF-A0A9Q3BLH8-F1
#
_cell.length_a   1.000
_cell.length_b   1.000
_cell.length_c   1.000
_cell.angle_alpha   90.00
_cell.angle_beta   90.00
_cell.angle_gamma   90.00
#
_symmetry.space_group_name_H-M   'P 1'
#
loop_
_entity.id
_entity.type
_entity.pdbx_description
1 polymer ?
#
loop_
_entity_poly.entity_id
_entity_poly.type
_entity_poly.pdbx_seq_one_letter_code
_entity_poly.pdbx_strand_id
1 'polypeptide(L)'
;MDDETMEDENILWKRINEQYASKTAINRGIVVMEWVAIAYKGNLEDFAKKCCKASVDLALVNIKIPPNVLLYMILGKLCDHTSMYHLADSLAMSTEATENPTVTLNLLQNYAKHLGSKQKDLVEEQSNTSLLMNSSSHPSKLV
;
A
#
# COMPACT_ATOMS: atom_id res chain seq x y z
N MET A 1 -11.54 5.16 50.49
CA MET A 1 -11.37 4.28 49.32
C MET A 1 -10.45 5.09 48.45
N ASP A 2 -9.18 4.76 48.56
CA ASP A 2 -8.10 5.73 48.40
C ASP A 2 -7.71 5.79 46.93
N ASP A 3 -7.55 7.00 46.39
CA ASP A 3 -7.39 7.29 44.96
C ASP A 3 -6.26 6.46 44.31
N GLU A 4 -5.19 6.17 45.06
CA GLU A 4 -4.07 5.33 44.62
C GLU A 4 -4.50 3.90 44.22
N THR A 5 -5.50 3.32 44.89
CA THR A 5 -5.98 1.95 44.57
C THR A 5 -6.81 1.90 43.28
N MET A 6 -7.54 2.97 42.96
CA MET A 6 -8.29 3.08 41.70
C MET A 6 -7.39 3.31 40.48
N GLU A 7 -6.30 4.05 40.66
CA GLU A 7 -5.35 4.34 39.58
C GLU A 7 -4.56 3.07 39.19
N ASP A 8 -4.19 2.25 40.18
CA ASP A 8 -3.49 0.98 39.96
C ASP A 8 -4.40 -0.09 39.31
N GLU A 9 -5.68 -0.15 39.69
CA GLU A 9 -6.67 -1.00 39.02
C GLU A 9 -6.91 -0.59 37.57
N ASN A 10 -7.02 0.70 37.28
CA ASN A 10 -7.22 1.18 35.91
C ASN A 10 -6.01 0.88 35.01
N ILE A 11 -4.79 1.01 35.53
CA ILE A 11 -3.56 0.66 34.81
C ILE A 11 -3.49 -0.85 34.55
N LEU A 12 -3.91 -1.67 35.52
CA LEU A 12 -3.96 -3.12 35.39
C LEU A 12 -5.00 -3.55 34.33
N TRP A 13 -6.22 -3.00 34.39
CA TRP A 13 -7.27 -3.26 33.41
C TRP A 13 -6.89 -2.84 32.00
N LYS A 14 -6.20 -1.69 31.87
CA LYS A 14 -5.66 -1.22 30.58
C LYS A 14 -4.64 -2.21 30.02
N ARG A 15 -3.68 -2.69 30.83
CA ARG A 15 -2.71 -3.71 30.40
C ARG A 15 -3.35 -5.04 30.07
N ILE A 16 -4.36 -5.47 30.83
CA ILE A 16 -5.11 -6.70 30.58
C ILE A 16 -5.85 -6.58 29.24
N ASN A 17 -6.55 -5.47 28.98
CA ASN A 17 -7.19 -5.24 27.69
C ASN A 17 -6.18 -5.18 26.54
N GLU A 18 -5.06 -4.47 26.71
CA GLU A 18 -4.00 -4.38 25.70
C GLU A 18 -3.37 -5.76 25.38
N GLN A 19 -3.23 -6.64 26.38
CA GLN A 19 -2.70 -7.99 26.20
C GLN A 19 -3.72 -9.00 25.69
N TYR A 20 -4.95 -8.99 26.23
CA TYR A 20 -5.96 -10.01 25.92
C TYR A 20 -6.78 -9.64 24.69
N ALA A 21 -7.23 -8.39 24.55
CA ALA A 21 -8.04 -8.00 23.41
C ALA A 21 -7.21 -8.14 22.12
N SER A 22 -6.00 -7.59 22.04
CA SER A 22 -5.17 -7.66 20.82
C SER A 22 -4.73 -9.09 20.44
N LYS A 23 -4.69 -10.04 21.38
CA LYS A 23 -4.16 -11.41 21.17
C LYS A 23 -5.22 -12.51 21.11
N THR A 24 -6.49 -12.20 21.34
CA THR A 24 -7.55 -13.21 21.18
C THR A 24 -7.51 -13.82 19.77
N ALA A 25 -7.87 -15.09 19.66
CA ALA A 25 -7.97 -15.77 18.37
C ALA A 25 -8.91 -15.05 17.40
N ILE A 26 -9.96 -14.41 17.95
CA ILE A 26 -10.94 -13.62 17.19
C ILE A 26 -10.26 -12.41 16.55
N ASN A 27 -9.52 -11.59 17.32
CA ASN A 27 -8.90 -10.38 16.78
C ASN A 27 -7.76 -10.70 15.81
N ARG A 28 -6.99 -11.75 16.09
CA ARG A 28 -6.03 -12.30 15.13
C ARG A 28 -6.71 -12.75 13.83
N GLY A 29 -7.85 -13.42 13.94
CA GLY A 29 -8.66 -13.84 12.80
C GLY A 29 -9.16 -12.67 11.96
N ILE A 30 -9.69 -11.62 12.59
CA ILE A 30 -10.16 -10.40 11.91
C ILE A 30 -9.02 -9.75 11.12
N VAL A 31 -7.88 -9.51 11.75
CA VAL A 31 -6.71 -8.90 11.09
C VAL A 31 -6.23 -9.74 9.91
N VAL A 32 -6.21 -11.07 10.04
CA VAL A 32 -5.85 -11.96 8.92
C VAL A 32 -6.89 -11.89 7.80
N MET A 33 -8.19 -11.86 8.13
CA MET A 33 -9.24 -11.75 7.11
C MET A 33 -9.14 -10.42 6.36
N GLU A 34 -8.89 -9.32 7.06
CA GLU A 34 -8.66 -8.01 6.46
C GLU A 34 -7.42 -8.02 5.55
N TRP A 35 -6.31 -8.61 6.00
CA TRP A 35 -5.11 -8.79 5.18
C TRP A 35 -5.37 -9.59 3.91
N VAL A 36 -6.07 -10.72 4.03
CA VAL A 36 -6.40 -11.59 2.89
C VAL A 36 -7.32 -10.87 1.91
N ALA A 37 -8.24 -10.02 2.38
CA ALA A 37 -9.16 -9.25 1.54
C ALA A 37 -8.50 -8.09 0.78
N ILE A 38 -7.25 -7.71 1.08
CA ILE A 38 -6.53 -6.70 0.29
C ILE A 38 -6.31 -7.24 -1.11
N ALA A 39 -6.85 -6.51 -2.09
CA ALA A 39 -6.68 -6.76 -3.52
C ALA A 39 -6.24 -5.47 -4.23
N TYR A 40 -5.42 -5.62 -5.26
CA TYR A 40 -5.03 -4.50 -6.12
C TYR A 40 -6.22 -4.06 -6.98
N LYS A 41 -6.51 -2.75 -6.98
CA LYS A 41 -7.66 -2.16 -7.70
C LYS A 41 -7.24 -1.06 -8.68
N GLY A 42 -6.04 -1.18 -9.28
CA GLY A 42 -5.53 -0.22 -10.25
C GLY A 42 -4.76 0.97 -9.67
N ASN A 43 -4.72 1.15 -8.35
CA ASN A 43 -3.92 2.19 -7.69
C ASN A 43 -2.81 1.56 -6.85
N LEU A 44 -1.56 1.71 -7.31
CA LEU A 44 -0.38 1.10 -6.69
C LEU A 44 0.01 1.77 -5.36
N GLU A 45 -0.20 3.08 -5.24
CA GLU A 45 0.09 3.83 -4.01
C GLU A 45 -0.86 3.40 -2.89
N ASP A 46 -2.17 3.36 -3.17
CA ASP A 46 -3.19 2.92 -2.21
C ASP A 46 -2.98 1.45 -1.82
N PHE A 47 -2.67 0.58 -2.78
CA PHE A 47 -2.32 -0.80 -2.52
C PHE A 47 -1.12 -0.94 -1.58
N ALA A 48 -0.01 -0.24 -1.88
CA ALA A 48 1.19 -0.28 -1.05
C ALA A 48 0.92 0.24 0.37
N LYS A 49 0.15 1.33 0.52
CA LYS A 49 -0.26 1.86 1.83
C LYS A 49 -1.08 0.86 2.64
N LYS A 50 -2.04 0.18 2.00
CA LYS A 50 -2.85 -0.87 2.63
C LYS A 50 -1.99 -2.05 3.08
N CYS A 51 -1.06 -2.50 2.24
CA CYS A 51 -0.15 -3.58 2.60
C CYS A 51 0.80 -3.19 3.74
N CYS A 52 1.34 -1.96 3.76
CA CYS A 52 2.14 -1.45 4.88
C CYS A 52 1.34 -1.46 6.19
N LYS A 53 0.13 -0.88 6.18
CA LYS A 53 -0.74 -0.82 7.35
C LYS A 53 -1.02 -2.21 7.89
N ALA A 54 -1.48 -3.12 7.03
CA ALA A 54 -1.86 -4.45 7.48
C ALA A 54 -0.66 -5.30 7.92
N SER A 55 0.55 -5.04 7.42
CA SER A 55 1.78 -5.65 7.95
C SER A 55 2.06 -5.22 9.39
N VAL A 56 1.78 -3.96 9.73
CA VAL A 56 1.87 -3.46 11.12
C VAL A 56 0.76 -4.08 11.97
N ASP A 57 -0.47 -4.14 11.47
CA ASP A 57 -1.60 -4.72 12.20
C ASP A 57 -1.37 -6.21 12.53
N LEU A 58 -0.81 -6.98 11.60
CA LEU A 58 -0.39 -8.37 11.82
C LEU A 58 0.64 -8.48 12.96
N ALA A 59 1.63 -7.60 12.99
CA ALA A 59 2.64 -7.58 14.04
C ALA A 59 2.04 -7.20 15.41
N LEU A 60 1.09 -6.25 15.44
CA LEU A 60 0.40 -5.82 16.66
C LEU A 60 -0.38 -6.97 17.31
N VAL A 61 -1.01 -7.85 16.51
CA VAL A 61 -1.71 -9.05 17.01
C VAL A 61 -0.79 -10.28 17.15
N ASN A 62 0.53 -10.07 17.14
CA ASN A 62 1.58 -11.09 17.31
C ASN A 62 1.51 -12.23 16.27
N ILE A 63 1.12 -11.90 15.04
CA ILE A 63 1.24 -12.81 13.89
C ILE A 63 2.59 -12.53 13.21
N LYS A 64 3.52 -13.46 13.41
CA LYS A 64 4.87 -13.37 12.86
C LYS A 64 4.93 -14.10 11.53
N ILE A 65 5.05 -13.34 10.45
CA ILE A 65 5.30 -13.87 9.11
C ILE A 65 6.76 -13.56 8.76
N PRO A 66 7.54 -14.55 8.28
CA PRO A 66 8.89 -14.30 7.81
C PRO A 66 8.90 -13.17 6.74
N PRO A 67 9.82 -12.20 6.82
CA PRO A 67 9.79 -11.01 5.95
C PRO A 67 9.78 -11.33 4.45
N ASN A 68 10.55 -12.34 4.04
CA ASN A 68 10.58 -12.85 2.66
C ASN A 68 9.25 -13.49 2.24
N VAL A 69 8.60 -14.26 3.11
CA VAL A 69 7.28 -14.85 2.83
C VAL A 69 6.22 -13.76 2.70
N LEU A 70 6.22 -12.78 3.61
CA LEU A 70 5.29 -11.65 3.57
C LEU A 70 5.41 -10.86 2.27
N LEU A 71 6.65 -10.66 1.80
CA LEU A 71 6.91 -10.04 0.50
C LEU A 71 6.25 -10.82 -0.64
N TYR A 72 6.50 -12.12 -0.76
CA TYR A 72 5.91 -12.92 -1.84
C TYR A 72 4.39 -12.96 -1.76
N MET A 73 3.80 -12.89 -0.57
CA MET A 73 2.36 -12.74 -0.41
C MET A 73 1.85 -11.40 -0.96
N ILE A 74 2.58 -10.30 -0.75
CA ILE A 74 2.25 -8.98 -1.32
C ILE A 74 2.38 -9.00 -2.85
N LEU A 75 3.47 -9.57 -3.37
CA LEU A 75 3.69 -9.68 -4.82
C LEU A 75 2.63 -10.57 -5.47
N GLY A 76 2.25 -11.68 -4.84
CA GLY A 76 1.17 -12.55 -5.33
C GLY A 76 -0.15 -11.82 -5.51
N LYS A 77 -0.53 -10.97 -4.54
CA LYS A 77 -1.73 -10.11 -4.63
C LYS A 77 -1.67 -9.08 -5.77
N LEU A 78 -0.46 -8.75 -6.22
CA LEU A 78 -0.22 -7.85 -7.35
C LEU A 78 -0.23 -8.61 -8.68
N CYS A 79 0.29 -9.84 -8.71
CA CYS A 79 0.28 -10.75 -9.87
C CYS A 79 -1.13 -11.12 -10.34
N ASP A 80 -2.12 -11.10 -9.46
CA ASP A 80 -3.53 -11.32 -9.82
C ASP A 80 -4.03 -10.34 -10.90
N HIS A 81 -3.34 -9.21 -11.08
CA HIS A 81 -3.64 -8.23 -12.10
C HIS A 81 -2.62 -8.30 -13.25
N THR A 82 -3.08 -8.64 -14.46
CA THR A 82 -2.23 -8.92 -15.64
C THR A 82 -1.25 -7.78 -15.97
N SER A 83 -1.66 -6.52 -15.78
CA SER A 83 -0.81 -5.35 -16.05
C SER A 83 0.37 -5.18 -15.08
N MET A 84 0.33 -5.83 -13.92
CA MET A 84 1.36 -5.68 -12.87
C MET A 84 2.26 -6.92 -12.73
N TYR A 85 1.98 -7.99 -13.48
CA TYR A 85 2.77 -9.23 -13.46
C TYR A 85 4.26 -8.99 -13.71
N HIS A 86 4.63 -8.22 -14.75
CA HIS A 86 6.03 -7.93 -15.05
C HIS A 86 6.74 -7.12 -13.95
N LEU A 87 6.01 -6.23 -13.28
CA LEU A 87 6.56 -5.47 -12.15
C LEU A 87 6.80 -6.40 -10.95
N ALA A 88 5.83 -7.27 -10.65
CA ALA A 88 5.94 -8.22 -9.56
C ALA A 88 7.07 -9.24 -9.80
N ASP A 89 7.20 -9.76 -11.01
CA ASP A 89 8.26 -10.67 -11.43
C ASP A 89 9.65 -10.01 -11.36
N SER A 90 9.77 -8.77 -11.86
CA SER A 90 11.02 -8.01 -11.75
C SER A 90 11.43 -7.74 -10.29
N LEU A 91 10.47 -7.52 -9.40
CA LEU A 91 10.73 -7.31 -7.97
C LEU A 91 11.08 -8.63 -7.27
N ALA A 92 10.44 -9.74 -7.64
CA ALA A 92 10.74 -11.07 -7.12
C ALA A 92 12.18 -11.52 -7.46
N MET A 93 12.69 -11.12 -8.62
CA MET A 93 14.05 -11.43 -9.08
C MET A 93 15.13 -10.49 -8.51
N SER A 94 14.74 -9.41 -7.83
CA SER A 94 15.69 -8.47 -7.22
C SER A 94 16.12 -8.98 -5.84
N THR A 95 17.40 -9.32 -5.69
CA THR A 95 17.98 -9.78 -4.43
C THR A 95 17.80 -8.76 -3.29
N GLU A 96 17.93 -7.46 -3.58
CA GLU A 96 17.67 -6.37 -2.61
C GLU A 96 16.21 -6.30 -2.14
N ALA A 97 15.26 -6.59 -3.02
CA ALA A 97 13.84 -6.57 -2.69
C ALA A 97 13.44 -7.79 -1.83
N THR A 98 14.13 -8.92 -1.99
CA THR A 98 13.75 -10.19 -1.35
C THR A 98 14.10 -10.32 0.15
N GLU A 99 15.01 -9.49 0.65
CA GLU A 99 15.49 -9.58 2.04
C GLU A 99 14.66 -8.75 3.03
N ASN A 100 14.03 -7.67 2.56
CA ASN A 100 13.28 -6.75 3.43
C ASN A 100 11.99 -6.24 2.75
N PRO A 101 10.79 -6.62 3.25
CA PRO A 101 9.52 -6.18 2.69
C PRO A 101 9.33 -4.66 2.73
N THR A 102 10.00 -3.96 3.64
CA THR A 102 9.97 -2.49 3.71
C THR A 102 10.65 -1.85 2.49
N VAL A 103 11.75 -2.45 2.01
CA VAL A 103 12.46 -1.99 0.81
C VAL A 103 11.56 -2.14 -0.41
N THR A 104 10.90 -3.28 -0.55
CA THR A 104 9.98 -3.53 -1.67
C THR A 104 8.74 -2.65 -1.62
N LEU A 105 8.18 -2.40 -0.43
CA LEU A 105 7.05 -1.47 -0.28
C LEU A 105 7.45 -0.04 -0.63
N ASN A 106 8.67 0.39 -0.28
CA ASN A 106 9.21 1.69 -0.69
C ASN A 106 9.46 1.74 -2.20
N LEU A 107 9.98 0.66 -2.82
CA LEU A 107 10.15 0.56 -4.26
C LEU A 107 8.81 0.65 -4.99
N LEU A 108 7.78 -0.04 -4.51
CA LEU A 108 6.41 0.04 -5.05
C LEU A 108 5.85 1.46 -4.94
N GLN A 109 6.05 2.14 -3.81
CA GLN A 109 5.63 3.54 -3.65
C GLN A 109 6.38 4.49 -4.58
N ASN A 110 7.68 4.30 -4.77
CA ASN A 110 8.48 5.09 -5.71
C ASN A 110 8.04 4.84 -7.15
N TYR A 111 7.78 3.59 -7.52
CA TYR A 111 7.27 3.22 -8.84
C TYR A 111 5.89 3.85 -9.11
N ALA A 112 5.00 3.85 -8.11
CA ALA A 112 3.70 4.51 -8.20
C ALA A 112 3.83 6.03 -8.45
N LYS A 113 4.77 6.70 -7.76
CA LYS A 113 5.06 8.12 -7.97
C LYS A 113 5.57 8.41 -9.38
N HIS A 114 6.49 7.59 -9.90
CA HIS A 114 7.01 7.74 -11.26
C HIS A 114 5.96 7.49 -12.34
N LEU A 115 5.06 6.52 -12.15
CA LEU A 115 3.91 6.30 -13.02
C LEU A 115 2.96 7.51 -13.03
N GLY A 116 2.63 8.04 -11.85
CA GLY A 116 1.78 9.23 -11.73
C GLY A 116 2.42 10.50 -12.31
N SER A 117 3.75 10.58 -12.32
CA SER A 117 4.51 11.67 -12.97
C SER A 117 4.40 11.57 -14.49
N LYS A 118 4.71 10.41 -15.07
CA LYS A 118 4.59 10.16 -16.52
C LYS A 118 3.18 10.40 -17.05
N GLN A 119 2.15 10.06 -16.26
CA GLN A 119 0.77 10.26 -16.67
C GLN A 119 0.36 11.74 -16.68
N LYS A 120 0.96 12.57 -15.81
CA LYS A 120 0.79 14.03 -15.85
C LYS A 120 1.51 14.65 -17.04
N ASP A 121 2.73 14.20 -17.33
CA ASP A 121 3.51 14.69 -18.47
C ASP A 121 2.77 14.42 -19.81
N LEU A 122 2.16 13.23 -19.94
CA LEU A 122 1.36 12.86 -21.12
C LEU A 122 0.07 13.68 -21.28
N VAL A 123 -0.59 14.03 -20.17
CA VAL A 123 -1.80 14.88 -20.19
C VAL A 123 -1.44 16.32 -20.52
N GLU A 124 -0.29 16.80 -20.04
CA GLU A 124 0.21 18.15 -20.32
C GLU A 124 0.68 18.28 -21.78
N GLU A 125 1.35 17.28 -22.35
CA GLU A 125 1.65 17.22 -23.80
C GLU A 125 0.39 17.20 -24.67
N GLN A 126 -0.66 16.45 -24.29
CA GLN A 126 -1.93 16.40 -25.03
C GLN A 126 -2.73 17.72 -24.92
N SER A 127 -2.71 18.38 -23.77
CA SER A 127 -3.30 19.72 -23.61
C SER A 127 -2.55 20.78 -24.41
N ASN A 128 -1.21 20.73 -24.44
CA ASN A 128 -0.39 21.70 -25.16
C ASN A 128 -0.50 21.53 -26.69
N THR A 129 -0.57 20.29 -27.18
CA THR A 129 -0.81 20.01 -28.61
C THR A 129 -2.22 20.41 -29.06
N SER A 130 -3.24 20.23 -28.20
CA SER A 130 -4.62 20.67 -28.49
C SER A 130 -4.76 22.20 -28.56
N LEU A 131 -4.01 22.94 -27.73
CA LEU A 131 -3.97 24.41 -27.77
C LEU A 131 -3.26 24.95 -29.03
N LEU A 132 -2.22 24.26 -29.51
CA LEU A 132 -1.50 24.63 -30.74
C LEU A 132 -2.29 24.35 -32.01
N MET A 133 -3.14 23.31 -32.05
CA MET A 133 -3.98 23.05 -33.23
C MET A 133 -5.12 24.07 -33.37
N ASN A 134 -5.64 24.61 -32.26
CA ASN A 134 -6.76 25.56 -32.28
C ASN A 134 -6.37 27.01 -32.64
N SER A 135 -5.07 27.35 -32.65
CA SER A 135 -4.58 28.68 -33.03
C SER A 135 -4.26 28.83 -34.53
N SER A 136 -4.44 27.77 -35.32
CA SER A 136 -4.11 27.74 -36.76
C SER A 136 -5.27 28.04 -37.72
N SER A 137 -6.50 28.28 -37.24
CA SER A 137 -7.63 28.64 -38.10
C SER A 137 -7.75 30.16 -38.29
N HIS A 138 -6.92 30.75 -39.13
CA HIS A 138 -7.20 32.06 -39.74
C HIS A 138 -7.69 31.83 -41.18
N PRO A 139 -8.96 32.12 -41.52
CA PRO A 139 -9.38 32.13 -42.90
C PRO A 139 -8.86 33.43 -43.55
N SER A 140 -7.86 33.29 -44.43
CA SER A 140 -7.46 34.36 -45.34
C SER A 140 -8.66 34.71 -46.24
N LYS A 141 -9.34 35.82 -45.94
CA LYS A 141 -10.29 36.43 -46.87
C LYS A 141 -9.49 37.16 -47.97
N LEU A 142 -9.47 36.55 -49.15
CA LEU A 142 -9.23 37.21 -50.42
C LEU A 142 -10.48 38.02 -50.77
N VAL A 143 -10.39 39.35 -50.77
CA VAL A 143 -11.00 40.28 -51.75
C VAL A 143 -10.11 41.52 -51.82
#